data_AF-A0A0C9TED9-F1
#
_entry.id   AF-A0A0C9TED9-F1
#
_cell.length_a   1.000
_cell.length_b   1.000
_cell.length_c   1.000
_cell.angle_alpha   90.00
_cell.angle_beta   90.00
_cell.angle_gamma   90.00
#
_symmetry.space_group_name_H-M   'P 1'
#
loop_
_entity.id
_entity.type
_entity.pdbx_description
1 polymer ?
#
loop_
_entity_poly.entity_id
_entity_poly.type
_entity_poly.pdbx_seq_one_letter_code
_entity_poly.pdbx_strand_id
1 'polypeptide(L)'
;LLKLTDLELAFHSPTYASGLLRKLYIPALRGLALDFEGADYTEFVTHLAAPTVTVDPLPANEKPRSLLSGIETLKLSGLPCSDESVLTLYGELNILDGLNLSMDYLPDVFLDLLCMPPRTFTGHNFIWLPRLKTLFVAGTSGNKIRELVQNRKDAGVPLKAIYVEEDCDVDDDDVDWIKDNVDMFEFFEGSDDEVYGNLDYV
;
A
#
# COMPACT_ATOMS: atom_id res chain seq x y z
N LEU A 1 -0.36 -25.57 12.35
CA LEU A 1 -0.70 -24.52 11.38
C LEU A 1 0.23 -23.34 11.62
N LEU A 2 0.87 -22.85 10.56
CA LEU A 2 1.79 -21.71 10.62
C LEU A 2 1.05 -20.47 11.16
N LYS A 3 1.66 -19.79 12.14
CA LYS A 3 1.15 -18.56 12.76
C LYS A 3 1.76 -17.30 12.13
N LEU A 4 2.14 -17.39 10.84
CA LEU A 4 2.77 -16.27 10.17
C LEU A 4 1.73 -15.17 9.98
N THR A 5 1.98 -14.02 10.60
CA THR A 5 1.11 -12.83 10.56
C THR A 5 1.65 -11.77 9.64
N ASP A 6 2.95 -11.78 9.37
CA ASP A 6 3.66 -10.77 8.60
C ASP A 6 4.55 -11.45 7.57
N LEU A 7 4.51 -10.96 6.33
CA LEU A 7 5.32 -11.47 5.23
C LEU A 7 5.97 -10.31 4.52
N GLU A 8 7.28 -10.40 4.34
CA GLU A 8 8.06 -9.49 3.53
C GLU A 8 8.64 -10.25 2.34
N LEU A 9 8.47 -9.70 1.14
CA LEU A 9 9.07 -10.20 -0.09
C LEU A 9 9.82 -9.06 -0.76
N ALA A 10 11.13 -9.23 -0.87
CA ALA A 10 12.01 -8.21 -1.42
C ALA A 10 12.97 -8.82 -2.46
N PHE A 11 13.30 -8.07 -3.51
CA PHE A 11 14.35 -8.40 -4.49
C PHE A 11 14.20 -9.80 -5.14
N HIS A 12 12.97 -10.22 -5.39
CA HIS A 12 12.67 -11.50 -6.05
C HIS A 12 12.07 -11.29 -7.42
N SER A 13 12.46 -12.12 -8.39
CA SER A 13 11.85 -12.07 -9.72
C SER A 13 10.34 -12.37 -9.66
N PRO A 14 9.53 -11.82 -10.59
CA PRO A 14 8.09 -12.06 -10.61
C PRO A 14 7.71 -13.54 -10.62
N THR A 15 8.48 -14.36 -11.35
CA THR A 15 8.28 -15.82 -11.43
C THR A 15 8.52 -16.50 -10.10
N TYR A 16 9.58 -16.13 -9.38
CA TYR A 16 9.89 -16.70 -8.08
C TYR A 16 8.82 -16.32 -7.05
N ALA A 17 8.53 -15.02 -6.94
CA ALA A 17 7.55 -14.49 -6.00
C ALA A 17 6.16 -15.12 -6.23
N SER A 18 5.72 -15.21 -7.50
CA SER A 18 4.47 -15.88 -7.87
C SER A 18 4.47 -17.37 -7.55
N GLY A 19 5.57 -18.07 -7.85
CA GLY A 19 5.72 -19.49 -7.55
C GLY A 19 5.70 -19.80 -6.05
N LEU A 20 6.24 -18.89 -5.24
CA LEU A 20 6.21 -18.97 -3.79
C LEU A 20 4.77 -18.78 -3.27
N LEU A 21 4.06 -17.73 -3.68
CA LEU A 21 2.67 -17.48 -3.27
C LEU A 21 1.75 -18.68 -3.54
N ARG A 22 1.89 -19.33 -4.70
CA ARG A 22 1.11 -20.52 -5.05
C ARG A 22 1.33 -21.72 -4.11
N LYS A 23 2.41 -21.71 -3.32
CA LYS A 23 2.76 -22.78 -2.37
C LYS A 23 2.48 -22.39 -0.91
N LEU A 24 2.18 -21.12 -0.64
CA LEU A 24 1.99 -20.62 0.70
C LEU A 24 0.49 -20.53 1.01
N TYR A 25 0.05 -21.25 2.05
CA TYR A 25 -1.25 -21.04 2.67
C TYR A 25 -1.07 -20.33 4.02
N ILE A 26 -1.35 -19.03 4.05
CA ILE A 26 -1.12 -18.18 5.22
C ILE A 26 -2.42 -17.44 5.59
N PRO A 27 -3.43 -18.15 6.12
CA PRO A 27 -4.74 -17.56 6.43
C PRO A 27 -4.70 -16.53 7.57
N ALA A 28 -3.63 -16.55 8.37
CA ALA A 28 -3.42 -15.63 9.48
C ALA A 28 -2.63 -14.37 9.09
N LEU A 29 -2.25 -14.21 7.81
CA LEU A 29 -1.50 -13.05 7.34
C LEU A 29 -2.33 -11.76 7.54
N ARG A 30 -1.67 -10.73 8.05
CA ARG A 30 -2.20 -9.40 8.36
C ARG A 30 -1.30 -8.29 7.84
N GLY A 31 0.02 -8.47 7.91
CA GLY A 31 1.00 -7.56 7.34
C GLY A 31 1.62 -8.10 6.06
N LEU A 32 1.71 -7.25 5.04
CA LEU A 32 2.44 -7.55 3.80
C LEU A 32 3.38 -6.40 3.46
N ALA A 33 4.65 -6.71 3.22
CA ALA A 33 5.64 -5.77 2.71
C ALA A 33 6.20 -6.28 1.39
N LEU A 34 6.17 -5.45 0.36
CA LEU A 34 6.65 -5.75 -0.98
C LEU A 34 7.69 -4.72 -1.41
N ASP A 35 8.83 -5.22 -1.84
CA ASP A 35 9.96 -4.41 -2.31
C ASP A 35 10.55 -5.03 -3.59
N PHE A 36 9.97 -4.63 -4.71
CA PHE A 36 10.28 -5.22 -6.01
C PHE A 36 10.66 -4.16 -7.04
N GLU A 37 11.68 -4.47 -7.83
CA GLU A 37 12.19 -3.58 -8.86
C GLU A 37 12.48 -4.32 -10.16
N GLY A 38 12.66 -3.54 -11.24
CA GLY A 38 13.28 -3.99 -12.48
C GLY A 38 12.49 -4.96 -13.35
N ALA A 39 11.22 -5.26 -13.03
CA ALA A 39 10.36 -6.16 -13.80
C ALA A 39 8.87 -5.81 -13.65
N ASP A 40 8.01 -6.41 -14.48
CA ASP A 40 6.55 -6.29 -14.39
C ASP A 40 5.96 -7.38 -13.47
N TYR A 41 5.24 -6.94 -12.44
CA TYR A 41 4.60 -7.76 -11.40
C TYR A 41 3.08 -7.85 -11.56
N THR A 42 2.51 -7.49 -12.71
CA THR A 42 1.07 -7.59 -13.01
C THR A 42 0.49 -9.00 -12.73
N GLU A 43 1.17 -10.06 -13.18
CA GLU A 43 0.73 -11.44 -12.91
C GLU A 43 0.83 -11.79 -11.40
N PHE A 44 1.84 -11.25 -10.71
CA PHE A 44 2.01 -11.45 -9.28
C PHE A 44 0.87 -10.81 -8.49
N VAL A 45 0.45 -9.59 -8.84
CA VAL A 45 -0.73 -8.93 -8.25
C VAL A 45 -2.00 -9.74 -8.51
N THR A 46 -2.15 -10.30 -9.71
CA THR A 46 -3.27 -11.20 -10.04
C THR A 46 -3.29 -12.41 -9.10
N HIS A 47 -2.15 -12.99 -8.75
CA HIS A 47 -2.09 -14.10 -7.78
C HIS A 47 -2.43 -13.68 -6.35
N LEU A 48 -2.02 -12.49 -5.91
CA LEU A 48 -2.38 -11.96 -4.60
C LEU A 48 -3.90 -11.76 -4.46
N ALA A 49 -4.53 -11.26 -5.52
CA ALA A 49 -5.97 -11.00 -5.58
C ALA A 49 -6.81 -12.25 -5.89
N ALA A 50 -6.21 -13.30 -6.46
CA ALA A 50 -6.92 -14.53 -6.76
C ALA A 50 -7.38 -15.25 -5.48
N PRO A 51 -8.56 -15.90 -5.49
CA PRO A 51 -8.99 -16.70 -4.35
C PRO A 51 -8.00 -17.83 -4.05
N THR A 52 -7.61 -17.98 -2.79
CA THR A 52 -6.64 -18.99 -2.37
C THR A 52 -7.23 -20.38 -2.54
N VAL A 53 -6.63 -21.20 -3.40
CA VAL A 53 -7.03 -22.60 -3.59
C VAL A 53 -6.25 -23.47 -2.61
N THR A 54 -6.92 -23.97 -1.56
CA THR A 54 -6.34 -24.94 -0.64
C THR A 54 -6.43 -26.35 -1.21
N VAL A 55 -5.42 -27.19 -0.89
CA VAL A 55 -5.42 -28.62 -1.23
C VAL A 55 -6.54 -29.35 -0.47
N ASP A 56 -6.84 -28.89 0.74
CA ASP A 56 -7.96 -29.41 1.53
C ASP A 56 -9.26 -28.69 1.16
N PRO A 57 -10.38 -29.42 0.98
CA PRO A 57 -11.67 -28.81 0.74
C PRO A 57 -12.01 -27.87 1.90
N LEU A 58 -12.29 -26.62 1.57
CA LEU A 58 -12.81 -25.65 2.53
C LEU A 58 -14.08 -26.22 3.18
N PRO A 59 -14.34 -25.91 4.47
CA PRO A 59 -15.62 -26.20 5.09
C PRO A 59 -16.77 -25.72 4.21
N ALA A 60 -17.90 -26.43 4.20
CA ALA A 60 -19.02 -26.17 3.27
C ALA A 60 -19.60 -24.73 3.32
N ASN A 61 -19.23 -23.94 4.33
CA ASN A 61 -19.68 -22.56 4.54
C ASN A 61 -18.57 -21.51 4.31
N GLU A 62 -17.36 -21.91 3.95
CA GLU A 62 -16.25 -20.99 3.71
C GLU A 62 -16.01 -20.81 2.21
N LYS A 63 -16.03 -19.56 1.76
CA LYS A 63 -15.65 -19.19 0.40
C LYS A 63 -14.14 -18.95 0.34
N PRO A 64 -13.45 -19.40 -0.72
CA PRO A 64 -12.07 -19.01 -0.98
C PRO A 64 -11.96 -17.49 -0.98
N ARG A 65 -10.94 -16.95 -0.32
CA ARG A 65 -10.66 -15.51 -0.31
C ARG A 65 -9.26 -15.24 -0.85
N SER A 66 -9.08 -14.04 -1.40
CA SER A 66 -7.76 -13.54 -1.75
C SER A 66 -6.90 -13.40 -0.49
N LEU A 67 -5.58 -13.47 -0.66
CA LEU A 67 -4.65 -13.19 0.42
C LEU A 67 -4.82 -11.74 0.91
N LEU A 68 -5.05 -10.81 -0.04
CA LEU A 68 -5.25 -9.39 0.21
C LEU A 68 -6.47 -9.08 1.10
N SER A 69 -7.54 -9.89 1.04
CA SER A 69 -8.75 -9.65 1.83
C SER A 69 -8.57 -9.69 3.36
N GLY A 70 -7.46 -10.27 3.82
CA GLY A 70 -7.08 -10.36 5.23
C GLY A 70 -6.01 -9.36 5.66
N ILE A 71 -5.49 -8.53 4.75
CA ILE A 71 -4.38 -7.62 5.03
C ILE A 71 -4.89 -6.35 5.73
N GLU A 72 -4.31 -6.08 6.89
CA GLU A 72 -4.56 -4.92 7.75
C GLU A 72 -3.49 -3.83 7.49
N THR A 73 -2.23 -4.24 7.29
CA THR A 73 -1.11 -3.33 6.98
C THR A 73 -0.38 -3.73 5.70
N LEU A 74 -0.11 -2.75 4.84
CA LEU A 74 0.59 -2.94 3.57
C LEU A 74 1.73 -1.93 3.44
N LYS A 75 2.94 -2.40 3.13
CA LYS A 75 4.08 -1.58 2.73
C LYS A 75 4.46 -1.91 1.29
N LEU A 76 4.58 -0.88 0.46
CA LEU A 76 5.01 -0.97 -0.92
C LEU A 76 6.23 -0.06 -1.11
N SER A 77 7.41 -0.68 -1.18
CA SER A 77 8.66 -0.01 -1.51
C SER A 77 9.10 -0.24 -2.96
N GLY A 78 8.36 -1.08 -3.69
CA GLY A 78 8.50 -1.25 -5.13
C GLY A 78 7.49 -2.30 -5.62
N LEU A 79 6.73 -1.99 -6.66
CA LEU A 79 5.79 -2.92 -7.29
C LEU A 79 5.40 -2.45 -8.71
N PRO A 80 6.33 -2.44 -9.68
CA PRO A 80 6.00 -2.05 -11.04
C PRO A 80 4.96 -3.04 -11.61
N CYS A 81 3.76 -2.54 -11.91
CA CYS A 81 2.66 -3.32 -12.47
C CYS A 81 1.71 -2.39 -13.24
N SER A 82 0.74 -2.95 -13.96
CA SER A 82 -0.24 -2.16 -14.71
C SER A 82 -1.24 -1.44 -13.79
N ASP A 83 -1.84 -0.36 -14.28
CA ASP A 83 -2.88 0.40 -13.57
C ASP A 83 -4.09 -0.48 -13.17
N GLU A 84 -4.48 -1.42 -14.04
CA GLU A 84 -5.55 -2.38 -13.74
C GLU A 84 -5.18 -3.31 -12.57
N SER A 85 -3.90 -3.62 -12.42
CA SER A 85 -3.40 -4.41 -11.31
C SER A 85 -3.52 -3.63 -10.00
N VAL A 86 -3.23 -2.33 -10.02
CA VAL A 86 -3.40 -1.47 -8.83
C VAL A 86 -4.86 -1.36 -8.42
N LEU A 87 -5.77 -1.18 -9.39
CA LEU A 87 -7.22 -1.21 -9.15
C LEU A 87 -7.67 -2.54 -8.53
N THR A 88 -7.16 -3.65 -9.05
CA THR A 88 -7.46 -4.99 -8.55
C THR A 88 -6.95 -5.17 -7.11
N LEU A 89 -5.72 -4.73 -6.84
CA LEU A 89 -5.09 -4.80 -5.53
C LEU A 89 -5.88 -3.98 -4.50
N TYR A 90 -6.19 -2.71 -4.79
CA TYR A 90 -6.98 -1.86 -3.89
C TYR A 90 -8.41 -2.36 -3.69
N GLY A 91 -9.01 -3.02 -4.70
CA GLY A 91 -10.34 -3.61 -4.60
C GLY A 91 -10.45 -4.75 -3.58
N GLU A 92 -9.36 -5.46 -3.32
CA GLU A 92 -9.34 -6.57 -2.37
C GLU A 92 -9.03 -6.14 -0.92
N LEU A 93 -8.36 -5.00 -0.74
CA LEU A 93 -7.89 -4.46 0.55
C LEU A 93 -8.99 -3.78 1.39
N ASN A 94 -10.11 -4.48 1.57
CA ASN A 94 -11.33 -3.94 2.19
C ASN A 94 -11.19 -3.62 3.69
N ILE A 95 -10.21 -4.23 4.36
CA ILE A 95 -9.97 -4.04 5.81
C ILE A 95 -8.69 -3.30 6.13
N LEU A 96 -7.93 -2.87 5.12
CA LEU A 96 -6.65 -2.19 5.29
C LEU A 96 -6.82 -0.92 6.12
N ASP A 97 -6.03 -0.80 7.18
CA ASP A 97 -6.02 0.36 8.07
C ASP A 97 -4.68 1.12 8.08
N GLY A 98 -3.58 0.47 7.66
CA GLY A 98 -2.25 1.06 7.51
C GLY A 98 -1.66 0.83 6.12
N LEU A 99 -1.17 1.90 5.49
CA LEU A 99 -0.51 1.86 4.18
C LEU A 99 0.80 2.63 4.23
N ASN A 100 1.86 2.08 3.66
CA ASN A 100 3.14 2.75 3.44
C ASN A 100 3.49 2.68 1.95
N LEU A 101 3.71 3.84 1.32
CA LEU A 101 4.03 4.00 -0.10
C LEU A 101 5.36 4.73 -0.28
N SER A 102 6.34 4.08 -0.91
CA SER A 102 7.54 4.75 -1.43
C SER A 102 7.32 5.12 -2.90
N MET A 103 6.83 6.33 -3.17
CA MET A 103 6.40 6.69 -4.52
C MET A 103 7.55 6.84 -5.52
N ASP A 104 8.80 6.98 -5.07
CA ASP A 104 9.99 6.99 -5.95
C ASP A 104 10.14 5.68 -6.74
N TYR A 105 9.55 4.59 -6.26
CA TYR A 105 9.65 3.24 -6.83
C TYR A 105 8.30 2.66 -7.27
N LEU A 106 7.23 3.47 -7.22
CA LEU A 106 5.88 3.03 -7.54
C LEU A 106 5.30 3.81 -8.73
N PRO A 107 4.45 3.16 -9.55
CA PRO A 107 3.62 3.87 -10.51
C PRO A 107 2.71 4.92 -9.83
N ASP A 108 2.58 6.11 -10.44
CA ASP A 108 1.77 7.23 -9.93
C ASP A 108 0.32 6.84 -9.56
N VAL A 109 -0.25 5.86 -10.28
CA VAL A 109 -1.60 5.34 -10.07
C VAL A 109 -1.85 4.88 -8.62
N PHE A 110 -0.82 4.42 -7.89
CA PHE A 110 -0.96 4.04 -6.48
C PHE A 110 -1.43 5.21 -5.61
N LEU A 111 -0.90 6.41 -5.85
CA LEU A 111 -1.30 7.61 -5.12
C LEU A 111 -2.50 8.30 -5.77
N ASP A 112 -2.56 8.35 -7.10
CA ASP A 112 -3.65 9.01 -7.82
C ASP A 112 -5.03 8.43 -7.48
N LEU A 113 -5.13 7.11 -7.27
CA LEU A 113 -6.37 6.48 -6.83
C LEU A 113 -6.79 6.97 -5.43
N LEU A 114 -5.85 7.22 -4.53
CA LEU A 114 -6.16 7.74 -3.19
C LEU A 114 -6.53 9.23 -3.22
N CYS A 115 -6.01 9.97 -4.19
CA CYS A 115 -6.37 11.36 -4.47
C CYS A 115 -7.70 11.50 -5.21
N MET A 116 -8.33 10.43 -5.71
CA MET A 116 -9.59 10.56 -6.44
C MET A 116 -10.70 11.14 -5.54
N PRO A 117 -11.48 12.12 -6.04
CA PRO A 117 -12.61 12.64 -5.28
C PRO A 117 -13.67 11.54 -5.07
N PRO A 118 -14.41 11.59 -3.95
CA PRO A 118 -15.44 10.61 -3.65
C PRO A 118 -16.51 10.60 -4.74
N ARG A 119 -16.89 9.40 -5.20
CA ARG A 119 -17.94 9.22 -6.21
C ARG A 119 -19.22 8.76 -5.54
N THR A 120 -20.31 9.52 -5.67
CA THR A 120 -21.60 9.10 -5.10
C THR A 120 -22.32 8.14 -6.05
N PHE A 121 -22.55 6.91 -5.61
CA PHE A 121 -23.39 5.93 -6.29
C PHE A 121 -24.56 5.55 -5.40
N THR A 122 -25.79 5.77 -5.87
CA THR A 122 -27.02 5.35 -5.16
C THR A 122 -27.09 5.81 -3.70
N GLY A 123 -26.55 6.99 -3.38
CA GLY A 123 -26.52 7.53 -2.01
C GLY A 123 -25.36 7.05 -1.13
N HIS A 124 -24.44 6.25 -1.67
CA HIS A 124 -23.20 5.83 -1.01
C HIS A 124 -22.00 6.50 -1.67
N ASN A 125 -21.11 7.08 -0.86
CA ASN A 125 -19.84 7.60 -1.35
C ASN A 125 -18.85 6.44 -1.53
N PHE A 126 -18.35 6.28 -2.74
CA PHE A 126 -17.26 5.39 -3.08
C PHE A 126 -15.93 6.14 -2.95
N ILE A 127 -14.99 5.53 -2.23
CA ILE A 127 -13.60 5.95 -2.11
C ILE A 127 -12.73 4.70 -1.95
N TRP A 128 -11.51 4.75 -2.48
CA TRP A 128 -10.56 3.66 -2.33
C TRP A 128 -10.06 3.54 -0.88
N LEU A 129 -9.89 2.30 -0.43
CA LEU A 129 -9.42 1.96 0.92
C LEU A 129 -10.22 2.71 2.01
N PRO A 130 -11.54 2.49 2.11
CA PRO A 130 -12.41 3.29 2.98
C PRO A 130 -12.11 3.12 4.48
N ARG A 131 -11.33 2.10 4.86
CA ARG A 131 -10.91 1.85 6.23
C ARG A 131 -9.53 2.39 6.59
N LEU A 132 -8.74 2.84 5.62
CA LEU A 132 -7.40 3.38 5.83
C LEU A 132 -7.42 4.51 6.87
N LYS A 133 -6.56 4.40 7.89
CA LYS A 133 -6.41 5.35 9.00
C LYS A 133 -5.02 5.94 9.10
N THR A 134 -4.01 5.17 8.73
CA THR A 134 -2.62 5.59 8.81
C THR A 134 -1.97 5.47 7.45
N LEU A 135 -1.35 6.55 6.98
CA LEU A 135 -0.60 6.59 5.73
C LEU A 135 0.84 7.01 6.02
N PHE A 136 1.81 6.25 5.52
CA PHE A 136 3.20 6.67 5.37
C PHE A 136 3.44 6.92 3.88
N VAL A 137 4.06 8.04 3.52
CA VAL A 137 4.32 8.37 2.13
C VAL A 137 5.70 9.02 1.97
N ALA A 138 6.42 8.55 0.96
CA ALA A 138 7.70 9.06 0.45
C ALA A 138 7.55 9.43 -1.03
N GLY A 139 8.45 10.26 -1.56
CA GLY A 139 8.49 10.61 -2.98
C GLY A 139 7.27 11.36 -3.54
N THR A 140 6.65 12.26 -2.76
CA THR A 140 5.47 13.02 -3.22
C THR A 140 5.49 14.50 -2.84
N SER A 141 4.47 15.26 -3.28
CA SER A 141 4.31 16.68 -2.98
C SER A 141 3.21 16.96 -1.96
N GLY A 142 3.35 18.06 -1.23
CA GLY A 142 2.36 18.53 -0.25
C GLY A 142 0.98 18.75 -0.88
N ASN A 143 0.92 19.25 -2.11
CA ASN A 143 -0.34 19.39 -2.86
C ASN A 143 -1.11 18.07 -3.01
N LYS A 144 -0.43 16.97 -3.37
CA LYS A 144 -1.06 15.63 -3.49
C LYS A 144 -1.52 15.11 -2.13
N ILE A 145 -0.71 15.32 -1.09
CA ILE A 145 -1.04 14.94 0.28
C ILE A 145 -2.31 15.67 0.75
N ARG A 146 -2.40 16.98 0.54
CA ARG A 146 -3.55 17.80 0.91
C ARG A 146 -4.81 17.38 0.14
N GLU A 147 -4.68 17.12 -1.16
CA GLU A 147 -5.78 16.61 -2.00
C GLU A 147 -6.32 15.30 -1.43
N LEU A 148 -5.45 14.34 -1.11
CA LEU A 148 -5.84 13.05 -0.52
C LEU A 148 -6.57 13.25 0.82
N VAL A 149 -6.00 14.04 1.74
CA VAL A 149 -6.57 14.30 3.07
C VAL A 149 -7.95 14.95 2.93
N GLN A 150 -8.09 15.94 2.06
CA GLN A 150 -9.35 16.65 1.82
C GLN A 150 -10.41 15.72 1.22
N ASN A 151 -10.08 14.95 0.18
CA ASN A 151 -11.03 14.05 -0.47
C ASN A 151 -11.53 12.94 0.47
N ARG A 152 -10.67 12.44 1.37
CA ARG A 152 -11.06 11.48 2.40
C ARG A 152 -11.95 12.10 3.47
N LYS A 153 -11.69 13.35 3.88
CA LYS A 153 -12.54 14.10 4.80
C LYS A 153 -13.94 14.32 4.20
N ASP A 154 -14.01 14.73 2.93
CA ASP A 154 -15.26 14.95 2.20
C ASP A 154 -16.06 13.65 1.98
N ALA A 155 -15.36 12.52 1.88
CA ALA A 155 -15.97 11.20 1.83
C ALA A 155 -16.52 10.72 3.19
N GLY A 156 -16.25 11.43 4.29
CA GLY A 156 -16.64 11.04 5.65
C GLY A 156 -15.75 9.94 6.26
N VAL A 157 -14.58 9.68 5.68
CA VAL A 157 -13.61 8.68 6.14
C VAL A 157 -12.21 9.28 6.31
N PRO A 158 -12.05 10.32 7.16
CA PRO A 158 -10.77 11.00 7.32
C PRO A 158 -9.66 10.05 7.77
N LEU A 159 -8.43 10.37 7.37
CA LEU A 159 -7.23 9.78 7.97
C LEU A 159 -7.10 10.23 9.41
N LYS A 160 -6.50 9.38 10.24
CA LYS A 160 -6.12 9.72 11.61
C LYS A 160 -4.67 10.19 11.66
N ALA A 161 -3.79 9.46 11.00
CA ALA A 161 -2.36 9.73 11.02
C ALA A 161 -1.82 9.76 9.60
N ILE A 162 -0.90 10.69 9.35
CA ILE A 162 -0.06 10.69 8.17
C ILE A 162 1.39 10.95 8.56
N TYR A 163 2.28 10.18 7.97
CA TYR A 163 3.73 10.29 8.16
C TYR A 163 4.34 10.57 6.78
N VAL A 164 5.17 11.59 6.69
CA VAL A 164 5.75 12.05 5.43
C VAL A 164 7.26 11.96 5.50
N GLU A 165 7.90 11.46 4.47
CA GLU A 165 9.37 11.42 4.42
C GLU A 165 9.93 12.85 4.38
N GLU A 166 11.06 13.07 5.07
CA GLU A 166 11.71 14.38 5.16
C GLU A 166 12.08 14.99 3.80
N ASP A 167 12.38 14.15 2.81
CA ASP A 167 12.79 14.58 1.47
C ASP A 167 11.61 14.88 0.52
N CYS A 168 10.36 14.76 0.98
CA CYS A 168 9.20 15.13 0.18
C CYS A 168 9.12 16.64 -0.07
N ASP A 169 8.57 17.03 -1.21
CA ASP A 169 8.32 18.44 -1.57
C ASP A 169 7.10 18.98 -0.83
N VAL A 170 7.28 19.30 0.46
CA VAL A 170 6.24 19.81 1.38
C VAL A 170 6.75 21.07 2.06
N ASP A 171 6.06 22.19 1.87
CA ASP A 171 6.41 23.46 2.51
C ASP A 171 5.72 23.65 3.88
N ASP A 172 6.07 24.72 4.58
CA ASP A 172 5.51 25.03 5.90
C ASP A 172 3.99 25.26 5.86
N ASP A 173 3.45 25.84 4.78
CA ASP A 173 2.02 26.09 4.61
C ASP A 173 1.25 24.76 4.45
N ASP A 174 1.84 23.79 3.74
CA ASP A 174 1.33 22.45 3.62
C ASP A 174 1.35 21.71 4.96
N VAL A 175 2.46 21.77 5.70
CA VAL A 175 2.61 21.15 7.02
C VAL A 175 1.55 21.66 8.00
N ASP A 176 1.40 22.98 8.10
CA ASP A 176 0.43 23.59 9.00
C ASP A 176 -1.00 23.19 8.63
N TRP A 177 -1.33 23.18 7.33
CA TRP A 177 -2.63 22.72 6.87
C TRP A 177 -2.86 21.24 7.21
N ILE A 178 -1.87 20.36 7.02
CA ILE A 178 -2.04 18.93 7.27
C ILE A 178 -2.27 18.70 8.76
N LYS A 179 -1.47 19.32 9.64
CA LYS A 179 -1.64 19.24 11.10
C LYS A 179 -3.03 19.65 11.58
N ASP A 180 -3.66 20.63 10.93
CA ASP A 180 -5.02 21.05 11.23
C ASP A 180 -6.12 20.07 10.75
N ASN A 181 -5.76 19.09 9.91
CA ASN A 181 -6.70 18.20 9.23
C ASN A 181 -6.53 16.70 9.56
N VAL A 182 -5.53 16.32 10.36
CA VAL A 182 -5.31 14.96 10.87
C VAL A 182 -5.04 14.97 12.38
N ASP A 183 -5.23 13.83 13.06
CA ASP A 183 -4.94 13.73 14.49
C ASP A 183 -3.43 13.66 14.77
N MET A 184 -2.64 13.11 13.84
CA MET A 184 -1.19 12.94 13.94
C MET A 184 -0.50 13.23 12.61
N PHE A 185 0.51 14.10 12.65
CA PHE A 185 1.42 14.39 11.55
C PHE A 185 2.84 14.37 12.07
N GLU A 186 3.70 13.55 11.48
CA GLU A 186 5.14 13.51 11.77
C GLU A 186 5.93 13.31 10.49
N PHE A 187 7.16 13.84 10.47
CA PHE A 187 8.13 13.47 9.46
C PHE A 187 8.85 12.17 9.86
N PHE A 188 9.32 11.40 8.88
CA PHE A 188 10.19 10.26 9.11
C PHE A 188 11.42 10.31 8.20
N GLU A 189 12.55 9.82 8.72
CA GLU A 189 13.76 9.61 7.92
C GLU A 189 13.55 8.43 6.97
N GLY A 190 13.76 8.67 5.67
CA GLY A 190 13.81 7.62 4.66
C GLY A 190 14.88 6.59 4.97
N SER A 191 14.68 5.34 4.54
CA SER A 191 15.75 4.36 4.59
C SER A 191 16.72 4.65 3.45
N ASP A 192 17.64 5.59 3.65
CA ASP A 192 18.74 5.82 2.74
C ASP A 192 19.55 4.52 2.58
N ASP A 193 19.70 4.08 1.33
CA ASP A 193 20.82 3.25 0.90
C ASP A 193 22.11 3.88 1.44
N GLU A 194 22.90 3.11 2.18
CA GLU A 194 24.19 3.56 2.69
C GLU A 194 24.98 4.23 1.55
N VAL A 195 25.15 5.55 1.63
CA VAL A 195 26.07 6.28 0.76
C VAL A 195 27.45 5.70 1.05
N TYR A 196 27.89 4.75 0.23
CA TYR A 196 29.27 4.27 0.23
C TYR A 196 30.15 5.47 -0.06
N GLY A 197 30.61 6.12 1.00
CA GLY A 197 31.57 7.21 0.92
C GLY A 197 32.74 6.71 0.10
N ASN A 198 33.03 7.43 -1.00
CA ASN A 198 34.28 7.29 -1.74
C ASN A 198 35.42 7.27 -0.72
N LEU A 199 36.03 6.10 -0.51
CA LEU A 199 37.33 6.02 0.09
C LEU A 199 38.28 6.62 -0.95
N ASP A 200 38.61 7.90 -0.77
CA ASP A 200 39.75 8.53 -1.40
C ASP A 200 40.98 7.63 -1.17
N TYR A 201 41.43 6.99 -2.24
CA TYR A 201 42.71 6.30 -2.24
C TYR A 201 43.81 7.35 -2.16
N VAL A 202 44.47 7.42 -1.00
CA VAL A 202 45.75 8.13 -0.78
C VAL A 202 46.88 7.39 -1.46
#